data_AF-A0A259I9T8-F1
#
_entry.id   AF-A0A259I9T8-F1
#
_cell.length_a   1.000
_cell.length_b   1.000
_cell.length_c   1.000
_cell.angle_alpha   90.00
_cell.angle_beta   90.00
_cell.angle_gamma   90.00
#
_symmetry.space_group_name_H-M   'P 1'
#
loop_
_entity.id
_entity.type
_entity.pdbx_description
1 polymer ?
#
loop_
_entity_poly.entity_id
_entity_poly.type
_entity_poly.pdbx_seq_one_letter_code
_entity_poly.pdbx_strand_id
1 'polypeptide(L)'
;DCPPNAIRRGPDGEVFINDTCIGCGNCQRNCPYGVIRMDKVPPKKPSLLSWLFFGAGPGPGEPPYKWSKKNTKYTGDPVVDEALDRKKAIKCDMCSGIEGGPSCVRACPTGAAIRVSPDEFLTVARLENEGA
;
A
#
# COMPACT_ATOMS: atom_id res chain seq x y z
N ASP A 1 -6.08 -16.04 -9.35
CA ASP A 1 -5.40 -17.15 -8.66
C ASP A 1 -4.12 -16.72 -7.98
N CYS A 2 -4.08 -16.82 -6.65
CA CYS A 2 -2.91 -16.56 -5.83
C CYS A 2 -2.47 -17.87 -5.17
N PRO A 3 -1.38 -18.50 -5.63
CA PRO A 3 -0.96 -19.81 -5.10
C PRO A 3 -0.79 -19.86 -3.57
N PRO A 4 -0.16 -18.87 -2.91
CA PRO A 4 -0.03 -18.87 -1.45
C PRO A 4 -1.24 -18.25 -0.71
N ASN A 5 -2.36 -18.00 -1.41
CA ASN A 5 -3.53 -17.32 -0.85
C ASN A 5 -3.22 -15.96 -0.17
N ALA A 6 -2.24 -15.22 -0.69
CA ALA A 6 -1.78 -13.96 -0.12
C ALA A 6 -2.76 -12.80 -0.32
N ILE A 7 -3.51 -12.80 -1.43
CA ILE A 7 -4.56 -11.80 -1.71
C ILE A 7 -5.91 -12.32 -1.24
N ARG A 8 -6.59 -11.56 -0.39
CA ARG A 8 -7.88 -11.94 0.22
C ARG A 8 -8.83 -10.76 0.26
N ARG A 9 -10.12 -11.07 0.31
CA ARG A 9 -11.17 -10.09 0.58
C ARG A 9 -11.59 -10.21 2.05
N GLY A 10 -11.61 -9.09 2.75
CA GLY A 10 -12.12 -9.03 4.12
C GLY A 10 -13.64 -8.83 4.18
N PRO A 11 -14.21 -8.79 5.39
CA PRO A 11 -15.64 -8.73 5.60
C PRO A 11 -16.26 -7.42 5.07
N ASP A 12 -15.51 -6.32 5.11
CA ASP A 12 -15.97 -5.00 4.69
C ASP A 12 -15.72 -4.75 3.19
N GLY A 13 -15.39 -5.81 2.45
CA GLY A 13 -15.14 -5.79 1.01
C GLY A 13 -13.76 -5.24 0.62
N GLU A 14 -12.89 -4.94 1.58
CA GLU A 14 -11.51 -4.56 1.35
C GLU A 14 -10.73 -5.75 0.77
N VAL A 15 -9.80 -5.45 -0.13
CA VAL A 15 -8.93 -6.48 -0.72
C VAL A 15 -7.51 -6.15 -0.31
N PHE A 16 -6.93 -7.01 0.52
CA PHE A 16 -5.60 -6.83 1.10
C PHE A 16 -4.65 -7.94 0.65
N ILE A 17 -3.35 -7.68 0.78
CA ILE A 17 -2.27 -8.61 0.45
C ILE A 17 -1.41 -8.78 1.69
N ASN A 18 -1.25 -10.00 2.17
CA ASN A 18 -0.45 -10.30 3.36
C ASN A 18 0.99 -10.73 3.00
N ASP A 19 1.77 -11.04 4.04
CA ASP A 19 3.18 -11.38 3.91
C ASP A 19 3.49 -12.74 3.27
N THR A 20 2.48 -13.60 3.03
CA THR A 20 2.69 -14.87 2.29
C THR A 20 2.89 -14.64 0.78
N CYS A 21 2.86 -13.38 0.32
CA CYS A 21 3.10 -13.02 -1.06
C CYS A 21 4.49 -13.48 -1.55
N ILE A 22 4.51 -14.45 -2.47
CA ILE A 22 5.73 -14.99 -3.08
C ILE A 22 6.23 -14.22 -4.30
N GLY A 23 5.56 -13.14 -4.71
CA GLY A 23 6.02 -12.32 -5.82
C GLY A 23 5.70 -12.81 -7.23
N CYS A 24 4.82 -13.81 -7.40
CA CYS A 24 4.51 -14.41 -8.72
C CYS A 24 3.85 -13.45 -9.74
N GLY A 25 3.26 -12.34 -9.30
CA GLY A 25 2.69 -11.32 -10.18
C GLY A 25 1.36 -11.68 -10.87
N ASN A 26 0.74 -12.83 -10.56
CA ASN A 26 -0.56 -13.21 -11.13
C ASN A 26 -1.66 -12.18 -10.84
N CYS A 27 -1.69 -11.64 -9.62
CA CYS A 27 -2.65 -10.61 -9.22
C CYS A 27 -2.48 -9.32 -10.03
N GLN A 28 -1.23 -8.89 -10.29
CA GLN A 28 -0.97 -7.72 -11.15
C GLN A 28 -1.50 -7.96 -12.57
N ARG A 29 -1.15 -9.09 -13.19
CA ARG A 29 -1.51 -9.39 -14.59
C ARG A 29 -3.01 -9.54 -14.81
N ASN A 30 -3.71 -10.09 -13.82
CA ASN A 30 -5.15 -10.33 -13.92
C ASN A 30 -5.99 -9.12 -13.50
N CYS A 31 -5.39 -8.04 -12.98
CA CYS A 31 -6.14 -6.87 -12.56
C CYS A 31 -6.51 -6.00 -13.77
N PRO A 32 -7.79 -5.91 -14.17
CA PRO A 32 -8.19 -5.15 -15.36
C PRO A 32 -7.97 -3.63 -15.21
N TYR A 33 -7.91 -3.15 -13.98
CA TYR A 33 -7.69 -1.74 -13.66
C TYR A 33 -6.21 -1.36 -13.50
N GLY A 34 -5.30 -2.34 -13.49
CA GLY A 34 -3.87 -2.08 -13.29
C GLY A 34 -3.50 -1.49 -11.93
N VAL A 35 -4.34 -1.65 -10.90
CA VAL A 35 -4.15 -1.01 -9.58
C VAL A 35 -3.29 -1.81 -8.59
N ILE A 36 -2.64 -2.88 -9.05
CA ILE A 36 -1.73 -3.70 -8.24
C ILE A 36 -0.32 -3.53 -8.80
N ARG A 37 0.61 -3.06 -7.96
CA ARG A 37 2.02 -2.89 -8.34
C ARG A 37 2.91 -3.91 -7.64
N MET A 38 3.96 -4.36 -8.29
CA MET A 38 4.97 -5.26 -7.71
C MET A 38 6.25 -4.47 -7.41
N ASP A 39 6.64 -4.37 -6.14
CA ASP A 39 7.85 -3.66 -5.73
C ASP A 39 8.66 -4.44 -4.69
N LYS A 40 9.94 -4.11 -4.57
CA LYS A 40 10.80 -4.69 -3.54
C LYS A 40 10.49 -4.04 -2.18
N VAL A 41 10.67 -4.80 -1.11
CA VAL A 41 10.59 -4.22 0.24
C VAL A 41 11.77 -3.26 0.42
N PRO A 42 11.53 -1.97 0.73
CA PRO A 42 12.62 -1.02 0.90
C PRO A 42 13.46 -1.37 2.14
N PRO A 43 14.78 -1.09 2.12
CA PRO A 43 15.60 -1.30 3.29
C PRO A 43 15.19 -0.36 4.44
N LYS A 44 15.51 -0.76 5.67
CA LYS A 44 15.19 0.01 6.87
C LYS A 44 15.83 1.41 6.79
N LYS A 45 14.99 2.45 6.93
CA LYS A 45 15.44 3.84 6.97
C LYS A 45 16.06 4.21 8.33
N PRO A 46 16.95 5.22 8.38
CA PRO A 46 17.35 5.84 9.63
C PRO A 46 16.14 6.45 10.36
N SER A 47 16.29 6.70 11.65
CA SER A 47 15.22 7.27 12.48
C SER A 47 14.83 8.68 12.02
N LEU A 48 13.59 9.09 12.32
CA LEU A 48 13.08 10.41 11.95
C LEU A 48 13.94 11.55 12.51
N LEU A 49 14.45 11.40 13.74
CA LEU A 49 15.35 12.38 14.38
C LEU A 49 16.70 12.46 13.66
N SER A 50 17.24 11.33 13.21
CA SER A 50 18.51 11.29 12.47
C SER A 50 18.39 12.00 11.12
N TRP A 51 17.25 11.83 10.43
CA TRP A 51 16.94 12.61 9.24
C TRP A 51 16.77 14.11 9.57
N LEU A 52 15.96 14.44 10.58
CA LEU A 52 15.60 15.83 10.90
C LEU A 52 16.82 16.68 11.30
N PHE A 53 17.72 16.14 12.13
CA PHE A 53 18.87 16.90 12.65
C PHE A 53 20.14 16.78 11.82
N PHE A 54 20.32 15.69 11.06
CA PHE A 54 21.57 15.40 10.36
C PHE A 54 21.40 15.16 8.86
N GLY A 55 20.18 15.28 8.32
CA GLY A 55 19.90 15.01 6.90
C GLY A 55 20.19 13.56 6.51
N ALA A 56 20.22 12.63 7.46
CA ALA A 56 20.58 11.25 7.20
C ALA A 56 19.44 10.50 6.49
N GLY A 57 19.68 10.08 5.25
CA GLY A 57 18.77 9.21 4.49
C GLY A 57 17.62 9.95 3.78
N PRO A 58 16.67 9.19 3.22
CA PRO A 58 15.50 9.73 2.55
C PRO A 58 14.49 10.08 3.64
N GLY A 59 13.88 11.27 3.57
CA GLY A 59 13.03 11.79 4.62
C GLY A 59 11.78 10.96 4.96
N PRO A 60 10.77 11.58 5.58
CA PRO A 60 9.51 10.90 5.84
C PRO A 60 8.87 10.41 4.52
N GLY A 61 8.12 9.31 4.59
CA GLY A 61 7.48 8.70 3.42
C GLY A 61 8.28 7.57 2.75
N GLU A 62 7.89 7.20 1.53
CA GLU A 62 8.52 6.12 0.76
C GLU A 62 9.89 6.57 0.22
N PRO A 63 10.97 5.77 0.38
CA PRO A 63 12.27 6.13 -0.14
C PRO A 63 12.31 6.05 -1.68
N PRO A 64 13.09 6.92 -2.36
CA PRO A 64 13.22 6.86 -3.80
C PRO A 64 13.95 5.58 -4.23
N TYR A 65 13.55 5.01 -5.36
CA TYR A 65 14.11 3.75 -5.90
C TYR A 65 15.64 3.72 -5.91
N LYS A 66 16.29 4.81 -6.34
CA LYS A 66 17.76 4.93 -6.38
C LYS A 66 18.39 4.78 -5.00
N TRP A 67 17.78 5.36 -3.98
CA TRP A 67 18.26 5.24 -2.60
C TRP A 67 18.05 3.82 -2.08
N SER A 68 16.87 3.24 -2.28
CA SER A 68 16.57 1.87 -1.84
C SER A 68 17.55 0.88 -2.45
N LYS A 69 17.76 0.94 -3.77
CA LYS A 69 18.71 0.07 -4.48
C LYS A 69 20.15 0.19 -3.96
N LYS A 70 20.59 1.41 -3.63
CA LYS A 70 21.95 1.64 -3.11
C LYS A 70 22.14 1.15 -1.66
N ASN A 71 21.07 1.15 -0.87
CA ASN A 71 21.14 0.90 0.58
C ASN A 71 20.60 -0.48 0.99
N THR A 72 20.09 -1.28 0.06
CA THR A 72 19.81 -2.71 0.32
C THR A 72 21.12 -3.42 0.62
N LYS A 73 21.23 -3.98 1.82
CA LYS A 73 22.40 -4.73 2.26
C LYS A 73 22.13 -6.22 2.07
N TYR A 74 22.84 -6.82 1.12
CA TYR A 74 22.88 -8.26 0.93
C TYR A 74 23.80 -8.89 1.98
N THR A 75 23.42 -10.05 2.50
CA THR A 75 24.14 -10.76 3.57
C THR A 75 25.09 -11.82 3.02
N GLY A 76 24.96 -12.20 1.74
CA GLY A 76 25.65 -13.34 1.14
C GLY A 76 24.98 -14.67 1.45
N ASP A 77 23.93 -14.68 2.29
CA ASP A 77 23.08 -15.84 2.49
C ASP A 77 22.04 -15.90 1.36
N PRO A 78 22.06 -16.93 0.50
CA PRO A 78 21.16 -17.03 -0.64
C PRO A 78 19.67 -16.93 -0.27
N VAL A 79 19.28 -17.46 0.88
CA VAL A 79 17.86 -17.46 1.31
C VAL A 79 17.41 -16.05 1.69
N VAL A 80 18.26 -15.31 2.39
CA VAL A 80 17.97 -13.94 2.82
C VAL A 80 18.02 -12.99 1.63
N ASP A 81 19.04 -13.12 0.78
CA ASP A 81 19.25 -12.25 -0.37
C ASP A 81 18.13 -12.43 -1.42
N GLU A 82 17.66 -13.67 -1.64
CA GLU A 82 16.49 -13.92 -2.49
C GLU A 82 15.22 -13.28 -1.91
N ALA A 83 15.01 -13.35 -0.59
CA ALA A 83 13.88 -12.72 0.05
C ALA A 83 13.91 -11.18 -0.07
N LEU A 84 15.10 -10.57 -0.04
CA LEU A 84 15.29 -9.12 -0.27
C LEU A 84 15.02 -8.72 -1.72
N ASP A 85 15.34 -9.59 -2.67
CA ASP A 85 15.11 -9.33 -4.10
C ASP A 85 13.69 -9.64 -4.57
N ARG A 86 12.97 -10.48 -3.84
CA ARG A 86 11.57 -10.83 -4.12
C ARG A 86 10.67 -9.60 -4.04
N LYS A 87 9.98 -9.32 -5.15
CA LYS A 87 8.95 -8.28 -5.17
C LYS A 87 7.71 -8.76 -4.43
N LYS A 88 7.09 -7.89 -3.64
CA LYS A 88 5.75 -8.10 -3.06
C LYS A 88 4.72 -7.30 -3.84
N ALA A 89 3.50 -7.84 -3.90
CA ALA A 89 2.36 -7.15 -4.48
C ALA A 89 1.84 -6.08 -3.50
N ILE A 90 1.58 -4.89 -4.00
CA ILE A 90 1.11 -3.73 -3.25
C ILE A 90 -0.20 -3.25 -3.89
N LYS A 91 -1.20 -3.01 -3.06
CA LYS A 91 -2.53 -2.52 -3.44
C LYS A 91 -3.05 -1.61 -2.33
N CYS A 92 -3.90 -0.65 -2.68
CA CYS A 92 -4.72 0.05 -1.69
C CYS A 92 -5.63 -0.93 -0.95
N ASP A 93 -5.41 -1.07 0.35
CA ASP A 93 -6.17 -1.89 1.29
C ASP A 93 -7.29 -1.09 1.97
N MET A 94 -7.64 0.07 1.41
CA MET A 94 -8.64 0.99 1.95
C MET A 94 -8.27 1.54 3.34
N CYS A 95 -6.98 1.57 3.68
CA CYS A 95 -6.48 1.97 4.99
C CYS A 95 -7.05 1.09 6.13
N SER A 96 -7.20 -0.21 5.85
CA SER A 96 -7.62 -1.17 6.87
C SER A 96 -6.72 -1.10 8.10
N GLY A 97 -7.31 -1.05 9.29
CA GLY A 97 -6.59 -0.93 10.57
C GLY A 97 -6.08 0.47 10.93
N ILE A 98 -6.31 1.50 10.10
CA ILE A 98 -6.00 2.88 10.45
C ILE A 98 -7.23 3.52 11.12
N GLU A 99 -7.11 3.86 12.42
CA GLU A 99 -8.20 4.45 13.21
C GLU A 99 -8.77 5.74 12.59
N GLY A 100 -7.90 6.58 12.01
CA GLY A 100 -8.31 7.79 11.29
C GLY A 100 -8.95 7.54 9.91
N GLY A 101 -9.21 6.30 9.52
CA GLY A 101 -9.82 5.94 8.24
C GLY A 101 -8.95 6.24 7.01
N PRO A 102 -9.56 6.27 5.80
CA PRO A 102 -8.84 6.44 4.54
C PRO A 102 -8.03 7.72 4.47
N SER A 103 -6.71 7.57 4.39
CA SER A 103 -5.79 8.71 4.35
C SER A 103 -6.01 9.59 3.11
N CYS A 104 -6.40 8.99 1.98
CA CYS A 104 -6.70 9.74 0.75
C CYS A 104 -7.94 10.64 0.87
N VAL A 105 -8.97 10.19 1.60
CA VAL A 105 -10.19 10.98 1.86
C VAL A 105 -9.84 12.18 2.72
N ARG A 106 -9.14 11.96 3.84
CA ARG A 106 -8.73 13.05 4.75
C ARG A 106 -7.77 14.05 4.11
N ALA A 107 -6.93 13.59 3.18
CA ALA A 107 -5.97 14.46 2.51
C ALA A 107 -6.59 15.27 1.37
N CYS A 108 -7.82 14.95 0.92
CA CYS A 108 -8.44 15.61 -0.23
C CYS A 108 -9.13 16.92 0.20
N PRO A 109 -8.56 18.11 -0.11
CA PRO A 109 -9.14 19.37 0.33
C PRO A 109 -10.43 19.75 -0.39
N THR A 110 -10.68 19.17 -1.57
CA THR A 110 -11.86 19.45 -2.40
C THR A 110 -13.04 18.53 -2.12
N GLY A 111 -12.86 17.50 -1.30
CA GLY A 111 -13.91 16.50 -1.05
C GLY A 111 -14.16 15.53 -2.21
N ALA A 112 -13.26 15.42 -3.19
CA ALA A 112 -13.45 14.56 -4.37
C ALA A 112 -13.42 13.05 -4.06
N ALA A 113 -12.86 12.66 -2.90
CA ALA A 113 -12.85 11.28 -2.45
C ALA A 113 -13.64 11.18 -1.14
N ILE A 114 -14.70 10.37 -1.14
CA ILE A 114 -15.46 9.98 0.05
C ILE A 114 -15.55 8.47 0.12
N ARG A 115 -15.65 7.93 1.34
CA ARG A 115 -15.91 6.52 1.57
C ARG A 115 -17.13 6.41 2.47
N VAL A 116 -18.14 5.70 2.00
CA VAL A 116 -19.38 5.44 2.73
C VAL A 116 -19.65 3.95 2.73
N SER A 117 -20.28 3.46 3.81
CA SER A 117 -20.78 2.09 3.82
C SER A 117 -21.98 1.95 2.87
N PRO A 118 -22.31 0.73 2.39
CA PRO A 118 -23.48 0.52 1.55
C PRO A 118 -24.78 1.05 2.17
N ASP A 119 -24.96 0.91 3.48
CA ASP A 119 -26.15 1.37 4.20
C ASP A 119 -26.26 2.90 4.23
N GLU A 120 -25.14 3.60 4.33
CA GLU A 120 -25.09 5.07 4.34
C GLU A 120 -25.14 5.68 2.93
N PHE A 121 -24.80 4.91 1.90
CA PHE A 121 -24.76 5.38 0.52
C PHE A 121 -26.11 5.93 0.04
N LEU A 122 -27.21 5.28 0.43
CA LEU A 122 -28.57 5.72 0.06
C LEU A 122 -28.92 7.11 0.63
N THR A 123 -28.38 7.45 1.79
CA THR A 123 -28.57 8.77 2.40
C THR A 123 -27.76 9.83 1.65
N VAL A 124 -26.51 9.53 1.29
CA VAL A 124 -25.65 10.46 0.54
C VAL A 124 -26.20 10.73 -0.87
N ALA A 125 -26.62 9.70 -1.59
CA ALA A 125 -27.20 9.86 -2.92
C ALA A 125 -28.48 10.72 -2.91
N ARG A 126 -29.25 10.73 -1.81
CA ARG A 126 -30.43 11.58 -1.68
C ARG A 126 -30.07 13.05 -1.44
N LEU A 127 -29.03 13.31 -0.63
CA LEU A 127 -28.54 14.68 -0.37
C LEU A 127 -28.04 15.37 -1.64
N GLU A 128 -27.38 14.65 -2.55
CA GLU A 128 -26.94 15.22 -3.84
C GLU A 128 -28.12 15.58 -4.76
N ASN A 129 -29.22 14.83 -4.69
CA ASN A 129 -30.41 15.08 -5.52
C ASN A 129 -31.29 16.23 -4.99
N GLU A 130 -31.22 16.56 -3.70
CA GLU A 130 -31.99 17.66 -3.09
C GLU A 130 -31.28 19.03 -3.21
N GLY A 131 -30.00 19.04 -3.57
CA GLY A 131 -29.19 20.25 -3.78
C GLY A 131 -28.99 20.66 -5.25
N ALA A 132 -29.63 19.97 -6.19
CA ALA A 132 -29.56 20.22 -7.64
C ALA A 132 -30.82 20.94 -8.17
#